data_AF-A0A3M0GA82-F1
#
_entry.id   AF-A0A3M0GA82-F1
#
_cell.length_a   1.000
_cell.length_b   1.000
_cell.length_c   1.000
_cell.angle_alpha   90.00
_cell.angle_beta   90.00
_cell.angle_gamma   90.00
#
_symmetry.space_group_name_H-M   'P 1'
#
loop_
_entity.id
_entity.type
_entity.pdbx_description
1 polymer ?
#
loop_
_entity_poly.entity_id
_entity_poly.type
_entity_poly.pdbx_seq_one_letter_code
_entity_poly.pdbx_strand_id
1 'polypeptide(L)'
;MAHDDAHTETDQLVFQNPVTRYPSIEPPKQDQPEPGLDADLEPKTDRGEFSYRGTGRLEGRRALITGADSGIGAAVAIAFAKEGADVALNYLPAEEEDAQWVKGVIEKAGRTAVLLPGDLTDRTVCENLADKAAEGLGGLDILVNNAGKQISQDSIEDITDEQFTDTFTVNIIAMFRITKAALKHMPAGSSIINTTSIQAYNPSPTLLDYASTKAAINNFTKGLAQQLAPKGIRVNAVAPGPFWTPLQVSDGQPKEKLPKFGKDTPLGRAGQPTELAPAYVFLASPESSYVVGETLNVNGGTPTP
;
A
#
# COMPACT_ATOMS: atom_id res chain seq x y z
N MET A 1 0.93 -2.90 33.01
CA MET A 1 -0.52 -2.94 33.28
C MET A 1 -1.27 -1.68 32.84
N ALA A 2 -0.61 -0.67 32.24
CA ALA A 2 -1.27 0.48 31.57
C ALA A 2 -1.17 0.42 30.04
N HIS A 3 -0.74 -0.73 29.48
CA HIS A 3 -0.54 -0.92 28.04
C HIS A 3 -1.68 -1.71 27.37
N ASP A 4 -2.58 -2.36 28.13
CA ASP A 4 -3.65 -3.19 27.56
C ASP A 4 -4.92 -2.40 27.17
N ASP A 5 -5.22 -1.28 27.84
CA ASP A 5 -6.50 -0.59 27.62
C ASP A 5 -6.58 0.12 26.26
N ALA A 6 -5.45 0.67 25.77
CA ALA A 6 -5.36 1.33 24.47
C ALA A 6 -5.57 0.37 23.28
N HIS A 7 -5.39 -0.94 23.48
CA HIS A 7 -5.58 -1.95 22.43
C HIS A 7 -7.06 -2.20 22.09
N THR A 8 -7.98 -1.87 23.00
CA THR A 8 -9.42 -2.09 22.79
C THR A 8 -10.12 -0.97 22.02
N GLU A 9 -9.57 0.25 22.05
CA GLU A 9 -10.20 1.43 21.46
C GLU A 9 -10.04 1.55 19.94
N THR A 10 -9.09 0.83 19.33
CA THR A 10 -8.86 0.87 17.87
C THR A 10 -8.94 -0.49 17.18
N ASP A 11 -9.28 -1.56 17.92
CA ASP A 11 -9.53 -2.91 17.37
C ASP A 11 -10.57 -2.88 16.24
N GLN A 12 -10.19 -3.38 15.07
CA GLN A 12 -11.01 -3.29 13.86
C GLN A 12 -12.29 -4.13 13.87
N LEU A 13 -12.45 -5.03 14.82
CA LEU A 13 -13.63 -5.88 14.96
C LEU A 13 -14.58 -5.42 16.06
N VAL A 14 -14.26 -4.33 16.77
CA VAL A 14 -15.13 -3.73 17.79
C VAL A 14 -16.04 -2.66 17.15
N PHE A 15 -17.32 -2.63 17.55
CA PHE A 15 -18.26 -1.61 17.08
C PHE A 15 -17.83 -0.22 17.57
N GLN A 16 -17.49 0.68 16.63
CA GLN A 16 -16.93 1.99 16.93
C GLN A 16 -17.44 3.04 15.93
N ASN A 17 -17.48 4.30 16.35
CA ASN A 17 -17.80 5.42 15.46
C ASN A 17 -16.59 5.71 14.54
N PRO A 18 -16.71 5.54 13.21
CA PRO A 18 -15.57 5.70 12.30
C PRO A 18 -15.04 7.14 12.26
N VAL A 19 -15.85 8.15 12.59
CA VAL A 19 -15.41 9.56 12.63
C VAL A 19 -14.37 9.78 13.73
N THR A 20 -14.49 9.09 14.86
CA THR A 20 -13.68 9.31 16.07
C THR A 20 -12.77 8.14 16.43
N ARG A 21 -12.83 7.03 15.67
CA ARG A 21 -11.98 5.85 15.86
C ARG A 21 -10.48 6.18 15.86
N TYR A 22 -10.06 7.13 15.02
CA TYR A 22 -8.71 7.68 15.03
C TYR A 22 -8.77 9.18 15.28
N PRO A 23 -7.74 9.77 15.93
CA PRO A 23 -7.68 11.20 16.15
C PRO A 23 -7.69 11.94 14.81
N SER A 24 -8.45 13.04 14.74
CA SER A 24 -8.28 14.01 13.65
C SER A 24 -6.97 14.74 13.91
N ILE A 25 -5.94 14.38 13.15
CA ILE A 25 -4.60 14.93 13.29
C ILE A 25 -4.50 16.29 12.59
N GLU A 26 -3.67 17.17 13.13
CA GLU A 26 -3.18 18.38 12.49
C GLU A 26 -1.66 18.25 12.35
N PRO A 27 -1.18 17.55 11.30
CA PRO A 27 0.25 17.36 11.13
C PRO A 27 0.96 18.72 11.08
N PRO A 28 2.05 18.92 11.83
CA PRO A 28 2.87 20.10 11.67
C PRO A 28 3.40 20.16 10.23
N LYS A 29 3.77 21.37 9.81
CA LYS A 29 4.64 21.50 8.64
C LYS A 29 5.93 20.74 8.94
N GLN A 30 6.19 19.72 8.15
CA GLN A 30 7.39 18.90 8.25
C GLN A 30 7.80 18.48 6.85
N ASP A 31 9.06 18.09 6.72
CA ASP A 31 9.66 17.73 5.46
C ASP A 31 10.67 16.62 5.69
N GLN A 32 10.75 15.71 4.73
CA GLN A 32 11.72 14.63 4.71
C GLN A 32 12.19 14.43 3.27
N PRO A 33 13.47 14.08 3.05
CA PRO A 33 13.91 13.68 1.71
C PRO A 33 13.16 12.41 1.26
N GLU A 34 12.93 12.27 -0.05
CA GLU A 34 12.38 11.02 -0.62
C GLU A 34 13.26 9.83 -0.23
N PRO A 35 12.68 8.69 0.20
CA PRO A 35 11.24 8.37 0.24
C PRO A 35 10.50 8.71 1.55
N GLY A 36 11.20 9.26 2.54
CA GLY A 36 10.69 9.48 3.88
C GLY A 36 10.63 8.20 4.73
N LEU A 37 10.50 8.36 6.04
CA LEU A 37 10.45 7.29 7.04
C LEU A 37 9.23 7.48 7.96
N ASP A 38 8.51 6.40 8.25
CA ASP A 38 7.50 6.35 9.32
C ASP A 38 8.17 6.59 10.68
N ALA A 39 9.40 6.10 10.86
CA ALA A 39 10.23 6.34 12.03
C ALA A 39 10.42 7.83 12.35
N ASP A 40 10.29 8.72 11.36
CA ASP A 40 10.46 10.17 11.50
C ASP A 40 9.15 10.97 11.39
N LEU A 41 8.03 10.33 11.07
CA LEU A 41 6.73 11.02 10.97
C LEU A 41 6.24 11.60 12.31
N GLU A 42 5.69 12.81 12.27
CA GLU A 42 4.99 13.44 13.38
C GLU A 42 3.61 13.96 12.95
N PRO A 43 2.48 13.51 13.54
CA PRO A 43 2.36 12.41 14.49
C PRO A 43 2.66 11.05 13.82
N LYS A 44 2.89 10.02 14.64
CA LYS A 44 3.03 8.65 14.15
C LYS A 44 1.76 8.13 13.50
N THR A 45 1.93 7.20 12.57
CA THR A 45 0.85 6.50 11.89
C THR A 45 0.45 5.25 12.68
N ASP A 46 -0.80 4.82 12.57
CA ASP A 46 -1.20 3.48 12.99
C ASP A 46 -1.13 2.52 11.79
N ARG A 47 -0.21 1.56 11.84
CA ARG A 47 0.00 0.53 10.80
C ARG A 47 -0.54 -0.83 11.23
N GLY A 48 -1.28 -0.91 12.33
CA GLY A 48 -1.96 -2.13 12.73
C GLY A 48 -1.11 -3.06 13.60
N GLU A 49 0.08 -2.64 14.04
CA GLU A 49 0.95 -3.40 14.95
C GLU A 49 0.19 -3.84 16.20
N PHE A 50 -0.67 -2.94 16.70
CA PHE A 50 -1.44 -3.12 17.92
C PHE A 50 -2.97 -3.12 17.70
N SER A 51 -3.47 -2.42 16.68
CA SER A 51 -4.91 -2.24 16.43
C SER A 51 -5.52 -3.28 15.49
N TYR A 52 -4.70 -4.01 14.72
CA TYR A 52 -5.19 -5.07 13.85
C TYR A 52 -5.18 -6.43 14.56
N ARG A 53 -6.32 -7.10 14.64
CA ARG A 53 -6.46 -8.48 15.10
C ARG A 53 -6.68 -9.47 13.94
N GLY A 54 -5.78 -10.44 13.78
CA GLY A 54 -5.94 -11.50 12.78
C GLY A 54 -7.03 -12.53 13.14
N THR A 55 -7.57 -13.20 12.13
CA THR A 55 -8.64 -14.20 12.25
C THR A 55 -8.39 -15.47 11.41
N GLY A 56 -7.18 -15.63 10.86
CA GLY A 56 -6.78 -16.81 10.09
C GLY A 56 -7.24 -16.80 8.62
N ARG A 57 -7.54 -15.63 8.04
CA ARG A 57 -8.09 -15.52 6.69
C ARG A 57 -7.09 -15.79 5.57
N LEU A 58 -5.79 -15.83 5.88
CA LEU A 58 -4.69 -16.02 4.93
C LEU A 58 -3.69 -17.09 5.40
N GLU A 59 -4.15 -18.07 6.18
CA GLU A 59 -3.30 -19.17 6.66
C GLU A 59 -2.51 -19.84 5.54
N GLY A 60 -1.18 -19.86 5.69
CA GLY A 60 -0.26 -20.53 4.77
C GLY A 60 -0.04 -19.83 3.43
N ARG A 61 -0.60 -18.63 3.24
CA ARG A 61 -0.41 -17.82 2.02
C ARG A 61 0.98 -17.21 1.97
N ARG A 62 1.43 -16.83 0.76
CA ARG A 62 2.77 -16.30 0.51
C ARG A 62 2.69 -15.03 -0.33
N ALA A 63 3.02 -13.91 0.29
CA ALA A 63 2.80 -12.59 -0.26
C ALA A 63 4.10 -11.86 -0.60
N LEU A 64 4.17 -11.23 -1.78
CA LEU A 64 5.14 -10.19 -2.09
C LEU A 64 4.44 -8.83 -2.07
N ILE A 65 4.97 -7.87 -1.31
CA ILE A 65 4.45 -6.51 -1.22
C ILE A 65 5.59 -5.52 -1.53
N THR A 66 5.36 -4.61 -2.47
CA THR A 66 6.31 -3.52 -2.77
C THR A 66 6.00 -2.27 -1.97
N GLY A 67 7.02 -1.52 -1.52
CA GLY A 67 6.88 -0.39 -0.60
C GLY A 67 6.23 -0.83 0.71
N ALA A 68 6.75 -1.91 1.29
CA ALA A 68 6.16 -2.59 2.46
C ALA A 68 6.85 -2.23 3.80
N ASP A 69 7.88 -1.41 3.74
CA ASP A 69 8.59 -0.83 4.87
C ASP A 69 7.70 0.15 5.66
N SER A 70 6.86 0.92 4.97
CA SER A 70 6.13 2.03 5.57
C SER A 70 4.68 2.16 5.07
N GLY A 71 3.93 3.04 5.74
CA GLY A 71 2.58 3.46 5.39
C GLY A 71 1.63 2.29 5.10
N ILE A 72 0.99 2.35 3.94
CA ILE A 72 -0.03 1.38 3.52
C ILE A 72 0.58 -0.01 3.36
N GLY A 73 1.75 -0.14 2.73
CA GLY A 73 2.36 -1.44 2.50
C GLY A 73 2.76 -2.13 3.79
N ALA A 74 3.29 -1.39 4.76
CA ALA A 74 3.56 -1.90 6.11
C ALA A 74 2.28 -2.41 6.79
N ALA A 75 1.20 -1.63 6.74
CA ALA A 75 -0.07 -2.04 7.33
C ALA A 75 -0.66 -3.31 6.69
N VAL A 76 -0.53 -3.43 5.37
CA VAL A 76 -0.94 -4.65 4.64
C VAL A 76 -0.04 -5.83 5.01
N ALA A 77 1.27 -5.65 5.10
CA ALA A 77 2.22 -6.69 5.48
C ALA A 77 1.94 -7.22 6.90
N ILE A 78 1.71 -6.32 7.86
CA ILE A 78 1.36 -6.67 9.24
C ILE A 78 0.04 -7.44 9.29
N ALA A 79 -0.99 -6.96 8.59
CA ALA A 79 -2.28 -7.64 8.56
C ALA A 79 -2.21 -9.01 7.89
N PHE A 80 -1.47 -9.15 6.78
CA PHE A 80 -1.26 -10.43 6.12
C PHE A 80 -0.59 -11.44 7.04
N ALA A 81 0.45 -11.02 7.76
CA ALA A 81 1.12 -11.87 8.74
C ALA A 81 0.19 -12.28 9.88
N LYS A 82 -0.57 -11.34 10.45
CA LYS A 82 -1.55 -11.63 11.50
C LYS A 82 -2.69 -12.55 11.03
N GLU A 83 -3.02 -12.51 9.75
CA GLU A 83 -4.00 -13.41 9.12
C GLU A 83 -3.41 -14.76 8.71
N GLY A 84 -2.10 -14.98 8.90
CA GLY A 84 -1.43 -16.27 8.76
C GLY A 84 -0.53 -16.43 7.52
N ALA A 85 -0.24 -15.35 6.78
CA ALA A 85 0.60 -15.39 5.59
C ALA A 85 2.09 -15.15 5.91
N ASP A 86 2.99 -15.77 5.15
CA ASP A 86 4.39 -15.36 5.07
C ASP A 86 4.55 -14.21 4.06
N VAL A 87 5.45 -13.27 4.34
CA VAL A 87 5.50 -11.99 3.61
C VAL A 87 6.93 -11.64 3.19
N ALA A 88 7.11 -11.32 1.92
CA ALA A 88 8.30 -10.69 1.36
C ALA A 88 8.04 -9.19 1.15
N LEU A 89 9.00 -8.37 1.59
CA LEU A 89 8.91 -6.92 1.63
C LEU A 89 9.96 -6.34 0.68
N ASN A 90 9.53 -5.62 -0.34
CA ASN A 90 10.40 -4.74 -1.11
C ASN A 90 10.25 -3.29 -0.66
N TYR A 91 11.36 -2.57 -0.68
CA TYR A 91 11.53 -1.19 -0.23
C TYR A 91 12.87 -0.66 -0.74
N LEU A 92 13.13 0.64 -0.64
CA LEU A 92 14.43 1.23 -0.98
C LEU A 92 15.43 1.01 0.17
N PRO A 93 16.74 0.84 -0.10
CA PRO A 93 17.73 0.65 0.96
C PRO A 93 17.77 1.75 2.04
N ALA A 94 17.32 2.97 1.71
CA ALA A 94 17.22 4.07 2.67
C ALA A 94 16.15 3.84 3.76
N GLU A 95 15.18 2.96 3.52
CA GLU A 95 14.03 2.66 4.39
C GLU A 95 14.28 1.40 5.26
N GLU A 96 15.52 0.93 5.35
CA GLU A 96 15.88 -0.31 6.06
C GLU A 96 15.44 -0.32 7.53
N GLU A 97 15.47 0.82 8.22
CA GLU A 97 15.01 0.93 9.61
C GLU A 97 13.52 0.57 9.73
N ASP A 98 12.68 1.15 8.89
CA ASP A 98 11.24 0.89 8.87
C ASP A 98 10.95 -0.56 8.45
N ALA A 99 11.66 -1.07 7.44
CA ALA A 99 11.53 -2.46 7.00
C ALA A 99 11.89 -3.47 8.09
N GLN A 100 12.96 -3.22 8.87
CA GLN A 100 13.34 -4.07 10.00
C GLN A 100 12.29 -4.04 11.12
N TRP A 101 11.65 -2.88 11.35
CA TRP A 101 10.55 -2.80 12.29
C TRP A 101 9.37 -3.67 11.87
N VAL A 102 8.92 -3.56 10.61
CA VAL A 102 7.81 -4.36 10.08
C VAL A 102 8.15 -5.84 10.11
N LYS A 103 9.37 -6.22 9.73
CA LYS A 103 9.89 -7.59 9.88
C LYS A 103 9.71 -8.11 11.31
N GLY A 104 10.12 -7.32 12.31
CA GLY A 104 10.00 -7.71 13.71
C GLY A 104 8.54 -7.93 14.15
N VAL A 105 7.58 -7.19 13.58
CA VAL A 105 6.14 -7.38 13.84
C VAL A 105 5.63 -8.67 13.19
N ILE A 106 6.04 -8.95 11.95
CA ILE A 106 5.67 -10.18 11.22
C ILE A 106 6.20 -11.42 11.93
N GLU A 107 7.47 -11.41 12.35
CA GLU A 107 8.10 -12.52 13.05
C GLU A 107 7.44 -12.77 14.43
N LYS A 108 7.04 -11.71 15.14
CA LYS A 108 6.26 -11.83 16.39
C LYS A 108 4.87 -12.44 16.17
N ALA A 109 4.29 -12.29 14.98
CA ALA A 109 3.06 -12.98 14.58
C ALA A 109 3.29 -14.46 14.21
N GLY A 110 4.53 -14.96 14.31
CA GLY A 110 4.90 -16.34 14.02
C GLY A 110 5.01 -16.65 12.52
N ARG A 111 5.17 -15.63 11.69
CA ARG A 111 5.29 -15.75 10.22
C ARG A 111 6.69 -15.41 9.73
N THR A 112 7.00 -15.84 8.52
CA THR A 112 8.28 -15.55 7.85
C THR A 112 8.23 -14.17 7.21
N ALA A 113 9.28 -13.38 7.43
CA ALA A 113 9.52 -12.10 6.77
C ALA A 113 10.79 -12.15 5.93
N VAL A 114 10.68 -11.87 4.62
CA VAL A 114 11.82 -11.83 3.68
C VAL A 114 12.03 -10.38 3.24
N LEU A 115 13.18 -9.80 3.57
CA LEU A 115 13.53 -8.46 3.16
C LEU A 115 14.23 -8.46 1.79
N LEU A 116 13.71 -7.67 0.86
CA LEU A 116 14.18 -7.56 -0.53
C LEU A 116 14.40 -6.08 -0.91
N PRO A 117 15.38 -5.39 -0.29
CA PRO A 117 15.67 -4.01 -0.63
C PRO A 117 16.12 -3.91 -2.10
N GLY A 118 15.63 -2.89 -2.80
CA GLY A 118 16.00 -2.64 -4.18
C GLY A 118 15.12 -1.58 -4.84
N ASP A 119 15.76 -0.78 -5.71
CA ASP A 119 15.10 0.27 -6.47
C ASP A 119 14.32 -0.29 -7.66
N LEU A 120 13.05 0.05 -7.74
CA LEU A 120 12.14 -0.39 -8.79
C LEU A 120 12.31 0.38 -10.11
N THR A 121 13.12 1.43 -10.15
CA THR A 121 13.59 2.02 -11.42
C THR A 121 14.50 1.05 -12.17
N ASP A 122 15.24 0.21 -11.45
CA ASP A 122 16.10 -0.82 -12.04
C ASP A 122 15.25 -1.99 -12.56
N ARG A 123 15.38 -2.22 -13.87
CA ARG A 123 14.76 -3.34 -14.57
C ARG A 123 15.13 -4.70 -13.97
N THR A 124 16.39 -4.91 -13.63
CA THR A 124 16.93 -6.17 -13.11
C THR A 124 16.38 -6.46 -11.72
N VAL A 125 16.20 -5.42 -10.89
CA VAL A 125 15.54 -5.57 -9.59
C VAL A 125 14.10 -6.05 -9.81
N CYS A 126 13.33 -5.37 -10.65
CA CYS A 126 11.94 -5.75 -10.94
C CYS A 126 11.79 -7.18 -11.49
N GLU A 127 12.66 -7.58 -12.43
CA GLU A 127 12.57 -8.89 -13.09
C GLU A 127 12.92 -10.05 -12.15
N ASN A 128 13.77 -9.82 -11.13
CA ASN A 128 14.20 -10.84 -10.18
C ASN A 128 13.41 -10.84 -8.87
N LEU A 129 12.63 -9.79 -8.59
CA LEU A 129 12.01 -9.61 -7.28
C LEU A 129 11.06 -10.76 -6.91
N ALA A 130 10.21 -11.18 -7.85
CA ALA A 130 9.29 -12.28 -7.63
C ALA A 130 9.98 -13.64 -7.49
N ASP A 131 11.08 -13.87 -8.21
CA ASP A 131 11.87 -15.09 -8.12
C ASP A 131 12.52 -15.20 -6.71
N LYS A 132 13.10 -14.11 -6.20
CA LYS A 132 13.65 -14.02 -4.83
C LYS A 132 12.58 -14.19 -3.75
N ALA A 133 11.40 -13.58 -3.93
CA ALA A 133 10.30 -13.72 -3.00
C ALA A 133 9.80 -15.17 -2.93
N ALA A 134 9.61 -15.81 -4.10
CA ALA A 134 9.20 -17.21 -4.17
C ALA A 134 10.23 -18.14 -3.54
N GLU A 135 11.54 -17.89 -3.74
CA GLU A 135 12.62 -18.64 -3.09
C GLU A 135 12.57 -18.50 -1.55
N GLY A 136 12.48 -17.26 -1.05
CA GLY A 136 12.49 -16.97 0.38
C GLY A 136 11.23 -17.46 1.12
N LEU A 137 10.08 -17.54 0.45
CA LEU A 137 8.80 -17.96 1.03
C LEU A 137 8.41 -19.42 0.72
N GLY A 138 9.14 -20.08 -0.19
CA GLY A 138 8.78 -21.41 -0.70
C GLY A 138 7.57 -21.42 -1.64
N GLY A 139 7.29 -20.29 -2.32
CA GLY A 139 6.21 -20.09 -3.29
C GLY A 139 5.67 -18.66 -3.27
N LEU A 140 4.73 -18.35 -4.16
CA LEU A 140 4.11 -17.02 -4.24
C LEU A 140 2.66 -17.13 -4.75
N ASP A 141 1.71 -16.61 -3.99
CA ASP A 141 0.28 -16.65 -4.35
C ASP A 141 -0.49 -15.35 -4.04
N ILE A 142 0.19 -14.35 -3.48
CA ILE A 142 -0.30 -12.97 -3.38
C ILE A 142 0.78 -12.02 -3.90
N LEU A 143 0.40 -11.12 -4.80
CA LEU A 143 1.24 -9.98 -5.19
C LEU A 143 0.49 -8.68 -4.86
N VAL A 144 1.16 -7.78 -4.15
CA VAL A 144 0.68 -6.42 -3.91
C VAL A 144 1.65 -5.43 -4.52
N ASN A 145 1.25 -4.81 -5.64
CA ASN A 145 1.99 -3.70 -6.24
C ASN A 145 1.55 -2.41 -5.54
N ASN A 146 2.30 -1.99 -4.53
CA ASN A 146 1.94 -0.86 -3.68
C ASN A 146 2.92 0.31 -3.74
N ALA A 147 4.23 0.06 -3.94
CA ALA A 147 5.24 1.10 -4.10
C ALA A 147 4.80 2.17 -5.10
N GLY A 148 5.07 3.43 -4.79
CA GLY A 148 4.74 4.53 -5.67
C GLY A 148 5.54 5.79 -5.39
N LYS A 149 5.84 6.53 -6.45
CA LYS A 149 6.45 7.86 -6.43
C LYS A 149 5.37 8.92 -6.66
N GLN A 150 5.39 9.99 -5.87
CA GLN A 150 4.45 11.10 -5.93
C GLN A 150 5.19 12.40 -5.59
N ILE A 151 5.33 13.30 -6.55
CA ILE A 151 5.99 14.60 -6.35
C ILE A 151 5.04 15.70 -6.82
N SER A 152 4.71 16.62 -5.91
CA SER A 152 3.80 17.72 -6.19
C SER A 152 4.51 18.85 -6.93
N GLN A 153 3.91 19.34 -8.03
CA GLN A 153 4.37 20.51 -8.77
C GLN A 153 3.19 21.43 -9.05
N ASP A 154 3.36 22.75 -8.90
CA ASP A 154 2.26 23.71 -9.09
C ASP A 154 1.88 23.94 -10.56
N SER A 155 2.85 23.77 -11.47
CA SER A 155 2.68 23.90 -12.91
C SER A 155 3.25 22.69 -13.65
N ILE A 156 2.68 22.39 -14.83
CA ILE A 156 3.26 21.42 -15.76
C ILE A 156 4.67 21.84 -16.23
N GLU A 157 4.95 23.14 -16.25
CA GLU A 157 6.27 23.68 -16.61
C GLU A 157 7.37 23.33 -15.59
N ASP A 158 6.99 23.03 -14.36
CA ASP A 158 7.90 22.63 -13.28
C ASP A 158 8.13 21.11 -13.22
N ILE A 159 7.34 20.33 -13.96
CA ILE A 159 7.50 18.88 -14.07
C ILE A 159 8.63 18.60 -15.07
N THR A 160 9.79 18.19 -14.56
CA THR A 160 10.92 17.79 -15.40
C THR A 160 10.64 16.47 -16.12
N ASP A 161 11.30 16.25 -17.26
CA ASP A 161 11.25 14.97 -17.98
C ASP A 161 11.68 13.79 -17.08
N GLU A 162 12.64 14.03 -16.19
CA GLU A 162 13.14 13.07 -15.21
C GLU A 162 12.04 12.72 -14.20
N GLN A 163 11.40 13.70 -13.55
CA GLN A 163 10.30 13.46 -12.62
C GLN A 163 9.17 12.68 -13.30
N PHE A 164 8.73 13.13 -14.48
CA PHE A 164 7.67 12.45 -15.22
C PHE A 164 8.04 10.99 -15.53
N THR A 165 9.26 10.76 -16.02
CA THR A 165 9.77 9.44 -16.37
C THR A 165 9.87 8.54 -15.15
N ASP A 166 10.39 9.04 -14.04
CA ASP A 166 10.54 8.27 -12.80
C ASP A 166 9.19 7.91 -12.19
N THR A 167 8.25 8.85 -12.16
CA THR A 167 6.87 8.60 -11.68
C THR A 167 6.23 7.47 -12.49
N PHE A 168 6.34 7.47 -13.81
CA PHE A 168 5.84 6.37 -14.65
C PHE A 168 6.64 5.08 -14.50
N THR A 169 7.95 5.18 -14.32
CA THR A 169 8.83 4.03 -14.18
C THR A 169 8.50 3.24 -12.93
N VAL A 170 8.40 3.91 -11.78
CA VAL A 170 8.05 3.27 -10.50
C VAL A 170 6.59 2.81 -10.52
N ASN A 171 5.65 3.66 -10.93
CA ASN A 171 4.23 3.38 -10.72
C ASN A 171 3.62 2.40 -11.75
N ILE A 172 4.15 2.38 -12.99
CA ILE A 172 3.60 1.58 -14.09
C ILE A 172 4.58 0.54 -14.61
N ILE A 173 5.79 0.96 -14.98
CA ILE A 173 6.74 0.07 -15.65
C ILE A 173 7.21 -1.03 -14.70
N ALA A 174 7.54 -0.68 -13.44
CA ALA A 174 7.89 -1.65 -12.42
C ALA A 174 6.73 -2.61 -12.12
N MET A 175 5.50 -2.08 -11.91
CA MET A 175 4.29 -2.90 -11.72
C MET A 175 4.13 -3.94 -12.84
N PHE A 176 4.27 -3.53 -14.10
CA PHE A 176 4.22 -4.43 -15.25
C PHE A 176 5.29 -5.52 -15.18
N ARG A 177 6.56 -5.14 -14.94
CA ARG A 177 7.70 -6.06 -14.90
C ARG A 177 7.56 -7.09 -13.76
N ILE A 178 7.25 -6.62 -12.56
CA ILE A 178 7.08 -7.44 -11.36
C ILE A 178 5.90 -8.39 -11.55
N THR A 179 4.76 -7.88 -12.02
CA THR A 179 3.59 -8.72 -12.29
C THR A 179 3.92 -9.81 -13.30
N LYS A 180 4.57 -9.47 -14.41
CA LYS A 180 4.99 -10.45 -15.42
C LYS A 180 5.93 -11.52 -14.84
N ALA A 181 6.87 -11.14 -13.98
CA ALA A 181 7.77 -12.07 -13.31
C ALA A 181 7.03 -12.99 -12.32
N ALA A 182 6.12 -12.42 -11.51
CA ALA A 182 5.35 -13.15 -10.51
C ALA A 182 4.46 -14.26 -11.10
N LEU A 183 3.92 -14.06 -12.31
CA LEU A 183 3.08 -15.07 -12.96
C LEU A 183 3.75 -16.42 -13.22
N LYS A 184 5.09 -16.51 -13.14
CA LYS A 184 5.81 -17.80 -13.18
C LYS A 184 5.51 -18.68 -11.96
N HIS A 185 5.14 -18.06 -10.83
CA HIS A 185 5.01 -18.70 -9.51
C HIS A 185 3.59 -18.78 -8.98
N MET A 186 2.65 -18.04 -9.58
CA MET A 186 1.29 -17.86 -9.06
C MET A 186 0.32 -18.94 -9.61
N PRO A 187 -0.10 -19.93 -8.80
CA PRO A 187 -1.07 -20.94 -9.23
C PRO A 187 -2.51 -20.38 -9.28
N ALA A 188 -3.45 -21.17 -9.80
CA ALA A 188 -4.88 -20.88 -9.66
C ALA A 188 -5.25 -20.71 -8.17
N GLY A 189 -6.10 -19.73 -7.87
CA GLY A 189 -6.41 -19.28 -6.50
C GLY A 189 -5.60 -18.07 -6.05
N SER A 190 -4.56 -17.67 -6.79
CA SER A 190 -3.75 -16.50 -6.46
C SER A 190 -4.48 -15.17 -6.63
N SER A 191 -3.98 -14.12 -5.97
CA SER A 191 -4.52 -12.76 -6.04
C SER A 191 -3.42 -11.73 -6.32
N ILE A 192 -3.69 -10.80 -7.24
CA ILE A 192 -2.89 -9.60 -7.48
C ILE A 192 -3.71 -8.38 -7.06
N ILE A 193 -3.11 -7.51 -6.26
CA ILE A 193 -3.74 -6.29 -5.76
C ILE A 193 -2.85 -5.10 -6.09
N ASN A 194 -3.39 -4.11 -6.78
CA ASN A 194 -2.64 -2.90 -7.15
C ASN A 194 -3.13 -1.69 -6.36
N THR A 195 -2.23 -0.92 -5.77
CA THR A 195 -2.58 0.33 -5.08
C THR A 195 -2.71 1.46 -6.10
N THR A 196 -3.94 1.86 -6.39
CA THR A 196 -4.24 3.07 -7.17
C THR A 196 -4.39 4.28 -6.22
N SER A 197 -5.29 5.22 -6.53
CA SER A 197 -5.64 6.36 -5.67
C SER A 197 -6.97 6.95 -6.12
N ILE A 198 -7.62 7.70 -5.23
CA ILE A 198 -8.69 8.63 -5.61
C ILE A 198 -8.25 9.62 -6.71
N GLN A 199 -6.94 9.92 -6.82
CA GLN A 199 -6.38 10.78 -7.88
C GLN A 199 -6.62 10.23 -9.29
N ALA A 200 -6.90 8.93 -9.44
CA ALA A 200 -7.31 8.33 -10.72
C ALA A 200 -8.67 8.85 -11.22
N TYR A 201 -9.51 9.35 -10.31
CA TYR A 201 -10.89 9.78 -10.57
C TYR A 201 -11.08 11.29 -10.31
N ASN A 202 -10.34 11.83 -9.35
CA ASN A 202 -10.38 13.24 -8.97
C ASN A 202 -8.94 13.80 -8.94
N PRO A 203 -8.33 14.04 -10.12
CA PRO A 203 -6.96 14.49 -10.22
C PRO A 203 -6.80 15.91 -9.67
N SER A 204 -5.85 16.09 -8.76
CA SER A 204 -5.46 17.40 -8.24
C SER A 204 -4.56 18.12 -9.24
N PRO A 205 -4.68 19.45 -9.40
CA PRO A 205 -3.84 20.22 -10.32
C PRO A 205 -2.34 20.04 -10.10
N THR A 206 -1.93 19.76 -8.85
CA THR A 206 -0.51 19.68 -8.49
C THR A 206 0.12 18.29 -8.64
N LEU A 207 -0.63 17.30 -9.12
CA LEU A 207 -0.21 15.88 -9.15
C LEU A 207 -0.47 15.25 -10.53
N LEU A 208 -0.16 15.99 -11.61
CA LEU A 208 -0.53 15.60 -12.98
C LEU A 208 0.05 14.25 -13.41
N ASP A 209 1.35 14.05 -13.26
CA ASP A 209 2.06 12.81 -13.59
C ASP A 209 1.57 11.64 -12.72
N TYR A 210 1.52 11.85 -11.39
CA TYR A 210 1.03 10.87 -10.43
C TYR A 210 -0.39 10.42 -10.74
N ALA A 211 -1.34 11.34 -10.86
CA ALA A 211 -2.74 11.04 -11.14
C ALA A 211 -2.91 10.25 -12.46
N SER A 212 -2.13 10.62 -13.48
CA SER A 212 -2.07 9.89 -14.75
C SER A 212 -1.64 8.43 -14.55
N THR A 213 -0.61 8.19 -13.73
CA THR A 213 -0.21 6.80 -13.39
C THR A 213 -1.30 6.06 -12.62
N LYS A 214 -1.99 6.70 -11.67
CA LYS A 214 -3.04 6.02 -10.90
C LYS A 214 -4.25 5.64 -11.77
N ALA A 215 -4.63 6.49 -12.73
CA ALA A 215 -5.62 6.12 -13.75
C ALA A 215 -5.15 4.94 -14.62
N ALA A 216 -3.87 4.93 -15.03
CA ALA A 216 -3.29 3.82 -15.78
C ALA A 216 -3.25 2.51 -14.97
N ILE A 217 -2.95 2.54 -13.67
CA ILE A 217 -3.01 1.37 -12.78
C ILE A 217 -4.43 0.78 -12.75
N ASN A 218 -5.46 1.63 -12.65
CA ASN A 218 -6.85 1.17 -12.66
C ASN A 218 -7.22 0.46 -13.97
N ASN A 219 -6.85 1.06 -15.10
CA ASN A 219 -7.14 0.45 -16.40
C ASN A 219 -6.34 -0.84 -16.62
N PHE A 220 -5.06 -0.85 -16.25
CA PHE A 220 -4.19 -2.02 -16.29
C PHE A 220 -4.77 -3.18 -15.48
N THR A 221 -5.24 -2.89 -14.27
CA THR A 221 -5.89 -3.88 -13.38
C THR A 221 -7.08 -4.55 -14.07
N LYS A 222 -7.99 -3.76 -14.66
CA LYS A 222 -9.17 -4.27 -15.36
C LYS A 222 -8.82 -5.11 -16.58
N GLY A 223 -7.83 -4.67 -17.36
CA GLY A 223 -7.35 -5.41 -18.53
C GLY A 223 -6.70 -6.74 -18.13
N LEU A 224 -5.82 -6.72 -17.13
CA LEU A 224 -5.12 -7.91 -16.67
C LEU A 224 -6.06 -8.91 -15.99
N ALA A 225 -7.05 -8.42 -15.23
CA ALA A 225 -8.08 -9.25 -14.61
C ALA A 225 -8.78 -10.16 -15.63
N GLN A 226 -9.17 -9.61 -16.78
CA GLN A 226 -9.80 -10.37 -17.86
C GLN A 226 -8.85 -11.43 -18.45
N GLN A 227 -7.57 -11.11 -18.59
CA GLN A 227 -6.58 -12.06 -19.12
C GLN A 227 -6.30 -13.22 -18.16
N LEU A 228 -6.35 -12.98 -16.86
CA LEU A 228 -5.96 -13.93 -15.83
C LEU A 228 -7.12 -14.68 -15.18
N ALA A 229 -8.36 -14.19 -15.31
CA ALA A 229 -9.54 -14.86 -14.78
C ALA A 229 -9.70 -16.31 -15.28
N PRO A 230 -9.50 -16.64 -16.59
CA PRO A 230 -9.56 -18.02 -17.06
C PRO A 230 -8.47 -18.94 -16.46
N LYS A 231 -7.39 -18.36 -15.91
CA LYS A 231 -6.32 -19.08 -15.20
C LYS A 231 -6.58 -19.21 -13.70
N GLY A 232 -7.73 -18.72 -13.21
CA GLY A 232 -8.08 -18.73 -11.79
C GLY A 232 -7.27 -17.74 -10.94
N ILE A 233 -6.68 -16.70 -11.54
CA ILE A 233 -5.96 -15.65 -10.81
C ILE A 233 -6.80 -14.37 -10.83
N ARG A 234 -7.07 -13.80 -9.66
CA ARG A 234 -7.84 -12.56 -9.54
C ARG A 234 -6.90 -11.36 -9.55
N VAL A 235 -7.33 -10.26 -10.17
CA VAL A 235 -6.59 -9.00 -10.17
C VAL A 235 -7.57 -7.90 -9.81
N ASN A 236 -7.28 -7.16 -8.74
CA ASN A 236 -8.11 -6.06 -8.25
C ASN A 236 -7.23 -4.88 -7.86
N ALA A 237 -7.86 -3.74 -7.59
CA ALA A 237 -7.19 -2.55 -7.11
C ALA A 237 -7.83 -2.03 -5.81
N VAL A 238 -7.05 -1.33 -5.01
CA VAL A 238 -7.52 -0.53 -3.88
C VAL A 238 -7.23 0.92 -4.17
N ALA A 239 -8.21 1.80 -3.94
CA ALA A 239 -8.12 3.25 -4.15
C ALA A 239 -8.20 4.00 -2.81
N PRO A 240 -7.03 4.29 -2.21
CA PRO A 240 -6.94 5.16 -1.05
C PRO A 240 -7.40 6.60 -1.36
N GLY A 241 -8.07 7.22 -0.40
CA GLY A 241 -8.19 8.68 -0.27
C GLY A 241 -6.95 9.30 0.38
N PRO A 242 -7.11 10.30 1.26
CA PRO A 242 -5.99 10.89 2.00
C PRO A 242 -5.62 10.02 3.21
N PHE A 243 -4.47 9.34 3.12
CA PHE A 243 -3.89 8.57 4.22
C PHE A 243 -2.62 9.22 4.73
N TRP A 244 -2.45 9.25 6.05
CA TRP A 244 -1.23 9.77 6.66
C TRP A 244 -0.09 8.77 6.48
N THR A 245 0.92 9.13 5.69
CA THR A 245 2.07 8.28 5.32
C THR A 245 3.31 9.14 5.04
N PRO A 246 4.53 8.56 5.03
CA PRO A 246 5.76 9.31 4.74
C PRO A 246 5.72 9.99 3.36
N LEU A 247 5.10 9.33 2.38
CA LEU A 247 4.89 9.86 1.03
C LEU A 247 4.30 11.29 1.01
N GLN A 248 3.44 11.66 1.98
CA GLN A 248 2.83 12.99 1.99
C GLN A 248 3.81 14.08 2.44
N VAL A 249 4.78 13.74 3.30
CA VAL A 249 5.78 14.69 3.82
C VAL A 249 7.07 14.71 3.00
N SER A 250 7.30 13.69 2.17
CA SER A 250 8.39 13.60 1.20
C SER A 250 7.94 14.05 -0.20
N ASP A 251 7.53 15.32 -0.29
CA ASP A 251 7.10 16.01 -1.51
C ASP A 251 5.80 15.55 -2.19
N GLY A 252 5.09 14.57 -1.63
CA GLY A 252 3.76 14.20 -2.12
C GLY A 252 2.69 15.29 -1.90
N GLN A 253 2.87 16.19 -0.94
CA GLN A 253 2.01 17.36 -0.72
C GLN A 253 2.85 18.64 -0.54
N PRO A 254 2.33 19.79 -0.99
CA PRO A 254 2.84 21.08 -0.53
C PRO A 254 2.75 21.17 0.99
N LYS A 255 3.83 21.58 1.65
CA LYS A 255 3.95 21.51 3.13
C LYS A 255 2.88 22.36 3.84
N GLU A 256 2.43 23.45 3.19
CA GLU A 256 1.33 24.33 3.61
C GLU A 256 -0.01 23.60 3.74
N LYS A 257 -0.21 22.50 3.00
CA LYS A 257 -1.46 21.74 3.01
C LYS A 257 -1.49 20.67 4.11
N LEU A 258 -0.33 20.29 4.67
CA LEU A 258 -0.23 19.23 5.68
C LEU A 258 -1.14 19.45 6.91
N PRO A 259 -1.24 20.65 7.52
CA PRO A 259 -2.09 20.85 8.70
C PRO A 259 -3.60 20.64 8.46
N LYS A 260 -4.04 20.65 7.20
CA LYS A 260 -5.44 20.44 6.79
C LYS A 260 -5.65 19.10 6.07
N PHE A 261 -4.63 18.25 6.00
CA PHE A 261 -4.65 17.03 5.22
C PHE A 261 -5.80 16.10 5.64
N GLY A 262 -6.66 15.74 4.67
CA GLY A 262 -7.79 14.83 4.84
C GLY A 262 -9.01 15.39 5.59
N LYS A 263 -8.96 16.64 6.07
CA LYS A 263 -10.08 17.28 6.79
C LYS A 263 -11.29 17.61 5.90
N ASP A 264 -11.09 17.60 4.60
CA ASP A 264 -12.09 17.84 3.56
C ASP A 264 -12.90 16.60 3.18
N THR A 265 -12.52 15.42 3.69
CA THR A 265 -13.32 14.19 3.51
C THR A 265 -14.63 14.26 4.32
N PRO A 266 -15.68 13.52 3.93
CA PRO A 266 -16.89 13.41 4.74
C PRO A 266 -16.68 12.88 6.17
N LEU A 267 -15.63 12.10 6.43
CA LEU A 267 -15.24 11.69 7.79
C LEU A 267 -14.48 12.79 8.57
N GLY A 268 -14.06 13.88 7.93
CA GLY A 268 -13.41 15.03 8.58
C GLY A 268 -11.99 14.77 9.10
N ARG A 269 -11.33 13.70 8.65
CA ARG A 269 -9.96 13.34 9.01
C ARG A 269 -9.28 12.53 7.90
N ALA A 270 -7.95 12.55 7.90
CA ALA A 270 -7.15 11.58 7.16
C ALA A 270 -7.35 10.16 7.70
N GLY A 271 -7.23 9.18 6.81
CA GLY A 271 -7.17 7.77 7.19
C GLY A 271 -5.81 7.39 7.78
N GLN A 272 -5.81 6.41 8.67
CA GLN A 272 -4.59 5.74 9.13
C GLN A 272 -4.30 4.51 8.26
N PRO A 273 -3.04 4.17 7.96
CA PRO A 273 -2.70 3.03 7.09
C PRO A 273 -3.42 1.71 7.44
N THR A 274 -3.58 1.40 8.73
CA THR A 274 -4.30 0.21 9.19
C THR A 274 -5.76 0.13 8.73
N GLU A 275 -6.40 1.25 8.36
CA GLU A 275 -7.80 1.25 7.88
C GLU A 275 -7.93 0.72 6.44
N LEU A 276 -6.81 0.62 5.70
CA LEU A 276 -6.77 -0.02 4.39
C LEU A 276 -6.58 -1.54 4.47
N ALA A 277 -5.86 -2.02 5.49
CA ALA A 277 -5.49 -3.43 5.61
C ALA A 277 -6.66 -4.42 5.44
N PRO A 278 -7.87 -4.21 6.01
CA PRO A 278 -9.02 -5.09 5.79
C PRO A 278 -9.41 -5.26 4.31
N ALA A 279 -9.29 -4.21 3.49
CA ALA A 279 -9.58 -4.25 2.07
C ALA A 279 -8.60 -5.18 1.32
N TYR A 280 -7.30 -5.08 1.63
CA TYR A 280 -6.29 -5.95 1.03
C TYR A 280 -6.47 -7.40 1.48
N VAL A 281 -6.79 -7.66 2.76
CA VAL A 281 -7.05 -9.03 3.24
C VAL A 281 -8.28 -9.63 2.56
N PHE A 282 -9.38 -8.86 2.44
CA PHE A 282 -10.56 -9.28 1.70
C PHE A 282 -10.19 -9.68 0.27
N LEU A 283 -9.49 -8.82 -0.46
CA LEU A 283 -9.12 -9.05 -1.85
C LEU A 283 -8.07 -10.18 -2.02
N ALA A 284 -7.23 -10.44 -1.02
CA ALA A 284 -6.26 -11.53 -1.06
C ALA A 284 -6.88 -12.89 -0.74
N SER A 285 -7.86 -12.93 0.17
CA SER A 285 -8.46 -14.16 0.66
C SER A 285 -9.44 -14.80 -0.34
N PRO A 286 -9.78 -16.10 -0.17
CA PRO A 286 -10.79 -16.77 -0.99
C PRO A 286 -12.21 -16.23 -0.85
N GLU A 287 -12.51 -15.42 0.17
CA GLU A 287 -13.85 -14.88 0.42
C GLU A 287 -14.30 -13.89 -0.68
N SER A 288 -13.35 -13.33 -1.43
CA SER A 288 -13.58 -12.45 -2.59
C SER A 288 -13.50 -13.20 -3.93
N SER A 289 -13.88 -14.48 -3.96
CA SER A 289 -13.74 -15.36 -5.14
C SER A 289 -14.42 -14.86 -6.42
N TYR A 290 -15.46 -14.03 -6.29
CA TYR A 290 -16.19 -13.43 -7.43
C TYR A 290 -15.90 -11.94 -7.63
N VAL A 291 -14.86 -11.41 -6.96
CA VAL A 291 -14.40 -10.02 -7.13
C VAL A 291 -13.16 -10.02 -8.02
N VAL A 292 -13.32 -9.57 -9.26
CA VAL A 292 -12.27 -9.61 -10.29
C VAL A 292 -12.36 -8.36 -11.16
N GLY A 293 -11.26 -7.64 -11.31
CA GLY A 293 -11.19 -6.39 -12.06
C GLY A 293 -11.78 -5.18 -11.34
N GLU A 294 -12.09 -5.32 -10.05
CA GLU A 294 -12.74 -4.26 -9.28
C GLU A 294 -11.74 -3.30 -8.65
N THR A 295 -12.24 -2.11 -8.32
CA THR A 295 -11.52 -1.10 -7.56
C THR A 295 -12.26 -0.82 -6.27
N LEU A 296 -11.69 -1.23 -5.13
CA LEU A 296 -12.27 -1.00 -3.82
C LEU A 296 -11.81 0.37 -3.29
N ASN A 297 -12.74 1.31 -3.19
CA ASN A 297 -12.46 2.66 -2.69
C ASN A 297 -12.46 2.67 -1.15
N VAL A 298 -11.37 3.17 -0.56
CA VAL A 298 -11.25 3.41 0.89
C VAL A 298 -10.80 4.86 1.03
N ASN A 299 -11.75 5.79 1.10
CA ASN A 299 -11.44 7.21 0.85
C ASN A 299 -12.16 8.21 1.78
N GLY A 300 -12.73 7.74 2.88
CA GLY A 300 -13.42 8.60 3.85
C GLY A 300 -14.76 9.15 3.38
N GLY A 301 -15.36 8.56 2.34
CA GLY A 301 -16.71 8.89 1.85
C GLY A 301 -16.74 9.82 0.64
N THR A 302 -15.59 10.19 0.09
CA THR A 302 -15.52 11.03 -1.11
C THR A 302 -16.11 10.26 -2.31
N PRO A 303 -17.11 10.80 -3.03
CA PRO A 303 -17.71 10.13 -4.18
C PRO A 303 -16.69 9.87 -5.29
N THR A 304 -16.71 8.66 -5.84
CA THR A 304 -15.92 8.26 -7.02
C THR A 304 -16.82 7.56 -8.04
N PRO A 305 -16.54 7.66 -9.36
CA PRO A 305 -17.25 6.91 -10.40
C PRO A 305 -17.17 5.40 -10.26
#